data_AF-A0A9W7LEH9-F1
#
_entry.id   AF-A0A9W7LEH9-F1
#
_cell.length_a   1.000
_cell.length_b   1.000
_cell.length_c   1.000
_cell.angle_alpha   90.00
_cell.angle_beta   90.00
_cell.angle_gamma   90.00
#
_symmetry.space_group_name_H-M   'P 1'
#
loop_
_entity.id
_entity.type
_entity.pdbx_description
1 polymer ?
#
loop_
_entity_poly.entity_id
_entity_poly.type
_entity_poly.pdbx_seq_one_letter_code
_entity_poly.pdbx_strand_id
1 'polypeptide(L)'
;MEKAQFAWLASSLPSHPPFRVLSYLFGRNLLPPVPPPPFAHASLSPHYNYLKFLTVSYLGMYVSRSFAKDYGSTWDTELSLSVFLNHNLLGTLSDLTLIYLVGRLRYRRGVDCANFLLPMFGGATLWELFGTHPELSKNLSSLGSWTGLTYVVFLTFMCLVAAVLVLHVRRSYKDGLLPGRFLELFLMLGLGLGPIAGNEGFHLHHWAWAWLGAMAFNLRYGWSFAVQGFMVGMYVNGIGIWGRDPLVYDR
;
A
#
# COMPACT_ATOMS: atom_id res chain seq x y z
N MET A 1 29.69 0.53 19.93
CA MET A 1 30.60 -0.53 19.43
C MET A 1 30.15 -1.13 18.09
N GLU A 2 28.87 -1.12 17.71
CA GLU A 2 28.38 -1.74 16.46
C GLU A 2 28.90 -1.12 15.14
N LYS A 3 29.23 0.19 15.12
CA LYS A 3 29.73 0.84 13.88
C LYS A 3 31.09 0.31 13.41
N ALA A 4 31.94 -0.14 14.33
CA ALA A 4 33.29 -0.61 13.98
C ALA A 4 33.29 -2.02 13.37
N GLN A 5 32.34 -2.88 13.79
CA GLN A 5 32.23 -4.25 13.29
C GLN A 5 31.68 -4.30 11.84
N PHE A 6 30.78 -3.39 11.47
CA PHE A 6 30.30 -3.27 10.09
C PHE A 6 31.36 -2.73 9.11
N ALA A 7 32.22 -1.82 9.56
CA ALA A 7 33.30 -1.28 8.74
C ALA A 7 34.34 -2.36 8.39
N TRP A 8 34.63 -3.27 9.32
CA TRP A 8 35.53 -4.39 9.10
C TRP A 8 34.98 -5.40 8.07
N LEU A 9 33.70 -5.78 8.21
CA LEU A 9 33.01 -6.69 7.27
C LEU A 9 32.94 -6.17 5.83
N ALA A 10 32.80 -4.86 5.65
CA ALA A 10 32.80 -4.22 4.33
C ALA A 10 34.20 -4.18 3.70
N SER A 11 35.27 -4.12 4.50
CA SER A 11 36.66 -4.10 4.03
C SER A 11 37.22 -5.48 3.66
N SER A 12 36.58 -6.56 4.13
CA SER A 12 37.02 -7.95 3.93
C SER A 12 36.37 -8.67 2.75
N LEU A 13 35.50 -8.00 1.97
CA LEU A 13 34.83 -8.62 0.83
C LEU A 13 35.72 -8.57 -0.44
N PRO A 14 35.80 -9.68 -1.22
CA PRO A 14 36.59 -9.73 -2.46
C PRO A 14 36.15 -8.66 -3.47
N SER A 15 37.11 -8.09 -4.21
CA SER A 15 36.89 -7.01 -5.20
C SER A 15 36.12 -7.41 -6.46
N HIS A 16 35.49 -8.59 -6.48
CA HIS A 16 34.75 -9.12 -7.62
C HIS A 16 33.42 -8.37 -7.87
N PRO A 17 33.01 -8.21 -9.14
CA PRO A 17 31.85 -7.40 -9.55
C PRO A 17 30.50 -7.73 -8.88
N PRO A 18 30.11 -8.98 -8.55
CA PRO A 18 28.83 -9.22 -7.88
C PRO A 18 28.79 -8.71 -6.42
N PHE A 19 29.93 -8.63 -5.72
CA PHE A 19 29.98 -8.13 -4.34
C PHE A 19 29.98 -6.60 -4.27
N ARG A 20 30.40 -5.91 -5.35
CA ARG A 20 30.19 -4.46 -5.49
C ARG A 20 28.71 -4.10 -5.62
N VAL A 21 27.88 -4.97 -6.20
CA VAL A 21 26.43 -4.75 -6.30
C VAL A 21 25.77 -4.89 -4.94
N LEU A 22 26.15 -5.89 -4.14
CA LEU A 22 25.62 -6.04 -2.77
C LEU A 22 26.10 -4.91 -1.85
N SER A 23 27.37 -4.51 -1.89
CA SER A 23 27.86 -3.35 -1.14
C SER A 23 27.29 -2.01 -1.64
N TYR A 24 26.89 -1.90 -2.91
CA TYR A 24 26.15 -0.75 -3.43
C TYR A 24 24.67 -0.74 -3.02
N LEU A 25 24.03 -1.92 -2.97
CA LEU A 25 22.63 -2.10 -2.55
C LEU A 25 22.45 -1.97 -1.03
N PHE A 26 23.42 -2.42 -0.24
CA PHE A 26 23.36 -2.37 1.24
C PHE A 26 24.22 -1.26 1.86
N GLY A 27 25.28 -0.80 1.20
CA GLY A 27 26.21 0.23 1.71
C GLY A 27 25.78 1.68 1.44
N ARG A 28 24.78 1.94 0.58
CA ARG A 28 24.18 3.27 0.40
C ARG A 28 23.09 3.64 1.41
N ASN A 29 22.92 2.84 2.47
CA ASN A 29 22.32 3.33 3.72
C ASN A 29 23.22 4.36 4.45
N LEU A 30 24.33 4.79 3.84
CA LEU A 30 25.13 5.95 4.22
C LEU A 30 24.84 7.19 3.34
N LEU A 31 23.60 7.44 2.93
CA LEU A 31 23.23 8.83 2.70
C LEU A 31 23.48 9.56 4.03
N PRO A 32 24.18 10.71 4.04
CA PRO A 32 24.34 11.48 5.27
C PRO A 32 22.95 11.66 5.88
N PRO A 33 22.78 11.43 7.19
CA PRO A 33 21.48 11.54 7.83
C PRO A 33 20.90 12.89 7.46
N VAL A 34 19.79 12.89 6.71
CA VAL A 34 19.07 14.13 6.44
C VAL A 34 18.75 14.71 7.81
N PRO A 35 19.23 15.94 8.11
CA PRO A 35 19.00 16.52 9.43
C PRO A 35 17.49 16.51 9.70
N PRO A 36 17.07 16.17 10.94
CA PRO A 36 15.66 16.21 11.30
C PRO A 36 15.07 17.55 10.84
N PRO A 37 13.87 17.56 10.23
CA PRO A 37 13.20 18.82 9.98
C PRO A 37 13.11 19.60 11.31
N PRO A 38 13.27 20.94 11.30
CA PRO A 38 13.33 21.77 12.50
C PRO A 38 12.06 21.73 13.38
N PHE A 39 11.02 21.03 12.92
CA PHE A 39 9.76 20.79 13.63
C PHE A 39 9.54 19.30 13.89
N ALA A 40 10.57 18.60 14.36
CA ALA A 40 10.39 17.28 14.94
C ALA A 40 9.70 17.45 16.31
N HIS A 41 8.39 17.68 16.31
CA HIS A 41 7.58 17.51 17.51
C HIS A 41 7.93 16.15 18.13
N ALA A 42 8.03 16.10 19.47
CA ALA A 42 8.31 14.88 20.21
C ALA A 42 7.45 13.75 19.65
N SER A 43 8.07 12.83 18.89
CA SER A 43 7.29 11.78 18.26
C SER A 43 6.78 10.89 19.38
N LEU A 44 5.47 10.72 19.45
CA LEU A 44 4.85 9.72 20.30
C LEU A 44 5.53 8.37 20.09
N SER A 45 5.46 7.50 21.11
CA SER A 45 6.15 6.22 21.07
C SER A 45 5.80 5.43 19.79
N PRO A 46 6.74 4.67 19.21
CA PRO A 46 6.48 3.86 18.01
C PRO A 46 5.25 2.95 18.16
N HIS A 47 4.97 2.48 19.37
CA HIS A 47 3.79 1.69 19.71
C HIS A 47 2.49 2.49 19.56
N TYR A 48 2.46 3.74 20.04
CA TYR A 48 1.28 4.60 19.89
C TYR A 48 0.95 4.85 18.42
N ASN A 49 1.96 5.16 17.61
CA ASN A 49 1.76 5.44 16.18
C ASN A 49 1.25 4.20 15.43
N TYR A 50 1.74 3.02 15.81
CA TYR A 50 1.26 1.74 15.29
C TYR A 50 -0.20 1.48 15.66
N LEU A 51 -0.55 1.61 16.95
CA LEU A 51 -1.93 1.45 17.42
C LEU A 51 -2.89 2.45 16.78
N LYS A 52 -2.45 3.69 16.61
CA LYS A 52 -3.21 4.72 15.89
C LYS A 52 -3.46 4.30 14.44
N PHE A 53 -2.42 3.86 13.74
CA PHE A 53 -2.54 3.40 12.35
C PHE A 53 -3.55 2.25 12.24
N LEU A 54 -3.41 1.21 13.08
CA LEU A 54 -4.37 0.10 13.11
C LEU A 54 -5.80 0.58 13.40
N THR A 55 -5.97 1.43 14.41
CA THR A 55 -7.29 1.96 14.81
C THR A 55 -7.97 2.68 13.65
N VAL A 56 -7.24 3.55 12.95
CA VAL A 56 -7.76 4.26 11.77
C VAL A 56 -8.08 3.27 10.65
N SER A 57 -7.23 2.28 10.39
CA SER A 57 -7.48 1.28 9.35
C SER A 57 -8.74 0.47 9.61
N TYR A 58 -8.93 -0.06 10.83
CA TYR A 58 -10.15 -0.80 11.18
C TYR A 58 -11.40 0.10 11.20
N LEU A 59 -11.28 1.36 11.64
CA LEU A 59 -12.38 2.32 11.55
C LEU A 59 -12.74 2.58 10.07
N GLY A 60 -11.74 2.72 9.20
CA GLY A 60 -11.94 2.83 7.76
C GLY A 60 -12.69 1.63 7.19
N MET A 61 -12.32 0.40 7.56
CA MET A 61 -13.03 -0.82 7.12
C MET A 61 -14.50 -0.79 7.54
N TYR A 62 -14.75 -0.42 8.80
CA TYR A 62 -16.11 -0.32 9.34
C TYR A 62 -16.94 0.75 8.61
N VAL A 63 -16.35 1.93 8.36
CA VAL A 63 -17.02 3.02 7.64
C VAL A 63 -17.31 2.63 6.19
N SER A 64 -16.34 2.09 5.46
CA SER A 64 -16.55 1.63 4.08
C SER A 64 -17.65 0.58 4.00
N ARG A 65 -17.65 -0.40 4.92
CA ARG A 65 -18.70 -1.43 4.98
C ARG A 65 -20.08 -0.86 5.30
N SER A 66 -20.16 0.04 6.28
CA SER A 66 -21.42 0.67 6.67
C SER A 66 -21.99 1.51 5.51
N PHE A 67 -21.12 2.27 4.84
CA PHE A 67 -21.50 3.03 3.66
C PHE A 67 -22.01 2.12 2.54
N ALA A 68 -21.28 1.04 2.21
CA ALA A 68 -21.70 0.12 1.17
C ALA A 68 -23.09 -0.49 1.45
N LYS A 69 -23.35 -0.83 2.71
CA LYS A 69 -24.64 -1.33 3.19
C LYS A 69 -25.76 -0.29 3.05
N ASP A 70 -25.51 0.94 3.48
CA ASP A 70 -26.54 1.99 3.55
C ASP A 70 -26.90 2.59 2.17
N TYR A 71 -25.94 2.60 1.24
CA TYR A 71 -26.10 3.24 -0.08
C TYR A 71 -26.23 2.25 -1.24
N GLY A 72 -26.42 0.96 -0.95
CA GLY A 72 -26.70 -0.06 -1.97
C GLY A 72 -25.55 -0.32 -2.94
N SER A 73 -24.31 -0.05 -2.52
CA SER A 73 -23.11 -0.49 -3.24
C SER A 73 -23.08 -2.02 -3.25
N THR A 74 -22.30 -2.64 -4.14
CA THR A 74 -22.10 -4.09 -4.11
C THR A 74 -21.17 -4.45 -2.94
N TRP A 75 -21.59 -5.39 -2.08
CA TRP A 75 -20.79 -5.85 -0.94
C TRP A 75 -21.07 -7.32 -0.63
N ASP A 76 -20.15 -7.95 0.10
CA ASP A 76 -20.36 -9.32 0.57
C ASP A 76 -21.27 -9.34 1.82
N THR A 77 -22.53 -9.72 1.59
CA THR A 77 -23.55 -9.86 2.63
C THR A 77 -23.22 -10.94 3.66
N GLU A 78 -22.39 -11.93 3.30
CA GLU A 78 -21.99 -13.02 4.19
C GLU A 78 -20.83 -12.63 5.12
N LEU A 79 -20.10 -11.57 4.81
CA LEU A 79 -18.94 -11.08 5.59
C LEU A 79 -19.35 -10.41 6.92
N SER A 80 -20.07 -11.11 7.78
CA SER A 80 -20.37 -10.63 9.13
C SER A 80 -19.09 -10.30 9.91
N LEU A 81 -19.21 -9.49 10.97
CA LEU A 81 -18.07 -9.17 11.84
C LEU A 81 -17.42 -10.45 12.40
N SER A 82 -18.20 -11.47 12.74
CA SER A 82 -17.66 -12.76 13.22
C SER A 82 -16.88 -13.49 12.13
N VAL A 83 -17.38 -13.53 10.90
CA VAL A 83 -16.65 -14.10 9.75
C VAL A 83 -15.35 -13.34 9.51
N PHE A 84 -15.37 -12.01 9.56
CA PHE A 84 -14.18 -11.20 9.44
C PHE A 84 -13.15 -11.52 10.53
N LEU A 85 -13.58 -11.55 11.80
CA LEU A 85 -12.69 -11.83 12.93
C LEU A 85 -12.07 -13.24 12.87
N ASN A 86 -12.85 -14.23 12.46
CA ASN A 86 -12.39 -15.62 12.41
C ASN A 86 -11.45 -15.91 11.23
N HIS A 87 -11.68 -15.27 10.09
CA HIS A 87 -11.01 -15.67 8.84
C HIS A 87 -10.07 -14.61 8.26
N ASN A 88 -10.32 -13.33 8.51
CA ASN A 88 -9.58 -12.24 7.87
C ASN A 88 -8.66 -11.50 8.84
N LEU A 89 -8.96 -11.50 10.15
CA LEU A 89 -8.26 -10.67 11.13
C LEU A 89 -6.74 -10.82 11.09
N LEU A 90 -6.23 -12.05 11.14
CA LEU A 90 -4.79 -12.29 11.19
C LEU A 90 -4.07 -11.88 9.89
N GLY A 91 -4.68 -12.18 8.74
CA GLY A 91 -4.15 -11.78 7.44
C GLY A 91 -4.13 -10.26 7.28
N THR A 92 -5.23 -9.61 7.64
CA THR A 92 -5.35 -8.14 7.61
C THR A 92 -4.39 -7.47 8.58
N LEU A 93 -4.26 -7.98 9.81
CA LEU A 93 -3.32 -7.45 10.78
C LEU A 93 -1.88 -7.59 10.28
N SER A 94 -1.54 -8.72 9.67
CA SER A 94 -0.21 -8.97 9.10
C SER A 94 0.11 -7.99 7.97
N ASP A 95 -0.83 -7.77 7.05
CA ASP A 95 -0.69 -6.80 5.97
C ASP A 95 -0.50 -5.37 6.50
N LEU A 96 -1.35 -4.95 7.43
CA LEU A 96 -1.28 -3.61 8.03
C LEU A 96 0.04 -3.43 8.82
N THR A 97 0.49 -4.48 9.51
CA THR A 97 1.80 -4.49 10.18
C THR A 97 2.91 -4.25 9.15
N LEU A 98 2.89 -4.98 8.05
CA LEU A 98 3.91 -4.89 7.01
C LEU A 98 3.89 -3.52 6.32
N ILE A 99 2.72 -2.99 5.99
CA ILE A 99 2.53 -1.63 5.45
C ILE A 99 3.08 -0.58 6.43
N TYR A 100 2.77 -0.71 7.72
CA TYR A 100 3.28 0.20 8.74
C TYR A 100 4.81 0.16 8.83
N LEU A 101 5.39 -1.04 8.88
CA LEU A 101 6.83 -1.23 8.93
C LEU A 101 7.50 -0.61 7.70
N VAL A 102 7.04 -0.93 6.49
CA VAL A 102 7.62 -0.39 5.25
C VAL A 102 7.41 1.12 5.11
N GLY A 103 6.28 1.66 5.58
CA GLY A 103 6.04 3.10 5.64
C GLY A 103 6.96 3.83 6.64
N ARG A 104 7.35 3.17 7.74
CA ARG A 104 8.19 3.75 8.80
C ARG A 104 9.68 3.54 8.59
N LEU A 105 10.10 2.46 7.94
CA LEU A 105 11.51 2.13 7.71
C LEU A 105 12.24 3.16 6.85
N ARG A 106 11.51 3.89 5.98
CA ARG A 106 12.13 4.81 5.02
C ARG A 106 12.16 6.29 5.45
N TYR A 107 11.24 6.79 6.30
CA TYR A 107 11.15 8.23 6.64
C TYR A 107 10.60 8.58 8.04
N ARG A 108 10.97 9.78 8.53
CA ARG A 108 10.65 10.32 9.87
C ARG A 108 9.21 10.85 10.06
N ARG A 109 8.43 11.03 8.99
CA ARG A 109 6.98 11.32 9.05
C ARG A 109 6.27 10.13 8.42
N GLY A 110 5.89 9.17 9.26
CA GLY A 110 5.28 7.93 8.80
C GLY A 110 3.79 8.05 8.50
N VAL A 111 3.17 6.91 8.26
CA VAL A 111 1.72 6.67 8.05
C VAL A 111 0.81 7.17 9.20
N ASP A 112 1.41 7.71 10.25
CA ASP A 112 0.81 8.18 11.49
C ASP A 112 0.50 9.69 11.53
N CYS A 113 0.87 10.46 10.50
CA CYS A 113 0.58 11.89 10.44
C CYS A 113 -0.78 12.21 9.81
N ALA A 114 -1.36 13.37 10.16
CA ALA A 114 -2.68 13.79 9.66
C ALA A 114 -2.76 13.86 8.13
N ASN A 115 -1.66 14.23 7.48
CA ASN A 115 -1.56 14.27 6.02
C ASN A 115 -1.66 12.88 5.36
N PHE A 116 -1.52 11.79 6.12
CA PHE A 116 -1.74 10.43 5.65
C PHE A 116 -3.21 10.05 5.72
N LEU A 117 -3.89 10.52 6.77
CA LEU A 117 -5.26 10.14 7.08
C LEU A 117 -6.21 10.64 5.99
N LEU A 118 -6.05 11.88 5.53
CA LEU A 118 -6.91 12.43 4.49
C LEU A 118 -6.90 11.61 3.18
N PRO A 119 -5.75 11.34 2.55
CA PRO A 119 -5.72 10.50 1.36
C PRO A 119 -6.15 9.06 1.66
N MET A 120 -5.86 8.53 2.84
CA MET A 120 -6.35 7.21 3.26
C MET A 120 -7.87 7.15 3.35
N PHE A 121 -8.53 8.14 3.96
CA PHE A 121 -9.99 8.21 3.93
C PHE A 121 -10.52 8.38 2.51
N GLY A 122 -9.86 9.21 1.68
CA GLY A 122 -10.17 9.32 0.26
C GLY A 122 -10.13 7.98 -0.45
N GLY A 123 -9.09 7.17 -0.25
CA GLY A 123 -9.00 5.83 -0.83
C GLY A 123 -10.04 4.86 -0.26
N ALA A 124 -10.44 5.03 1.00
CA ALA A 124 -11.41 4.18 1.67
C ALA A 124 -12.86 4.44 1.21
N THR A 125 -13.18 5.66 0.79
CA THR A 125 -14.56 6.08 0.46
C THR A 125 -14.80 6.38 -1.02
N LEU A 126 -13.76 6.72 -1.79
CA LEU A 126 -13.94 7.14 -3.19
C LEU A 126 -14.59 6.06 -4.06
N TRP A 127 -14.23 4.79 -3.84
CA TRP A 127 -14.83 3.69 -4.58
C TRP A 127 -16.30 3.50 -4.28
N GLU A 128 -16.72 3.72 -3.04
CA GLU A 128 -18.15 3.68 -2.71
C GLU A 128 -18.91 4.82 -3.35
N LEU A 129 -18.33 6.02 -3.36
CA LEU A 129 -18.94 7.16 -4.04
C LEU A 129 -19.13 6.87 -5.54
N PHE A 130 -18.15 6.24 -6.19
CA PHE A 130 -18.31 5.80 -7.58
C PHE A 130 -19.32 4.65 -7.72
N GLY A 131 -19.35 3.71 -6.78
CA GLY A 131 -20.31 2.60 -6.75
C GLY A 131 -21.77 3.06 -6.66
N THR A 132 -22.03 4.20 -6.01
CA THR A 132 -23.40 4.77 -5.94
C THR A 132 -23.88 5.40 -7.24
N HIS A 133 -22.97 5.70 -8.18
CA HIS A 133 -23.33 6.32 -9.45
C HIS A 133 -23.51 5.23 -10.53
N PRO A 134 -24.70 5.06 -11.13
CA PRO A 134 -24.98 3.94 -12.06
C PRO A 134 -24.03 3.84 -13.25
N GLU A 135 -23.50 4.97 -13.71
CA GLU A 135 -22.53 5.00 -14.81
C GLU A 135 -21.10 4.67 -14.38
N LEU A 136 -20.74 4.89 -13.11
CA LEU A 136 -19.39 4.70 -12.60
C LEU A 136 -19.21 3.36 -11.87
N SER A 137 -20.30 2.68 -11.52
CA SER A 137 -20.31 1.33 -10.95
C SER A 137 -20.08 0.22 -12.00
N LYS A 138 -19.99 0.57 -13.29
CA LYS A 138 -19.75 -0.37 -14.38
C LYS A 138 -18.34 -0.98 -14.29
N ASN A 139 -18.25 -2.29 -14.50
CA ASN A 139 -16.99 -3.03 -14.45
C ASN A 139 -16.32 -3.09 -15.84
N LEU A 140 -15.04 -3.53 -15.86
CA LEU A 140 -14.27 -3.67 -17.10
C LEU A 140 -14.84 -4.73 -18.04
N SER A 141 -15.56 -5.74 -17.55
CA SER A 141 -16.23 -6.72 -18.41
C SER A 141 -17.41 -6.12 -19.19
N SER A 142 -17.92 -4.95 -18.82
CA SER A 142 -19.07 -4.32 -19.45
C SER A 142 -18.71 -3.16 -20.37
N LEU A 143 -17.49 -3.10 -20.93
CA LEU A 143 -17.00 -2.00 -21.77
C LEU A 143 -17.99 -1.52 -22.84
N GLY A 144 -18.71 -2.42 -23.51
CA GLY A 144 -19.70 -2.06 -24.54
C GLY A 144 -20.93 -1.29 -24.02
N SER A 145 -21.15 -1.27 -22.70
CA SER A 145 -22.24 -0.56 -22.04
C SER A 145 -21.83 0.78 -21.44
N TRP A 146 -20.56 1.16 -21.54
CA TRP A 146 -20.05 2.37 -20.91
C TRP A 146 -20.58 3.63 -21.61
N THR A 147 -20.92 4.64 -20.82
CA THR A 147 -21.25 5.96 -21.36
C THR A 147 -19.99 6.78 -21.56
N GLY A 148 -20.09 7.89 -22.29
CA GLY A 148 -18.99 8.83 -22.46
C GLY A 148 -18.41 9.31 -21.12
N LEU A 149 -19.25 9.48 -20.10
CA LEU A 149 -18.82 9.82 -18.74
C LEU A 149 -17.91 8.74 -18.14
N THR A 150 -18.32 7.46 -18.21
CA THR A 150 -17.52 6.33 -17.72
C THR A 150 -16.14 6.30 -18.38
N TYR A 151 -16.08 6.49 -19.71
CA TYR A 151 -14.81 6.55 -20.44
C TYR A 151 -13.93 7.71 -19.99
N VAL A 152 -14.48 8.92 -19.84
CA VAL A 152 -13.72 10.10 -19.40
C VAL A 152 -13.14 9.89 -18.01
N VAL A 153 -13.94 9.38 -17.06
CA VAL A 153 -13.47 9.11 -15.69
C VAL A 153 -12.41 8.02 -15.69
N PHE A 154 -12.63 6.92 -16.41
CA PHE A 154 -11.66 5.83 -16.51
C PHE A 154 -10.34 6.27 -17.13
N LEU A 155 -10.38 6.98 -18.27
CA LEU A 155 -9.17 7.49 -18.94
C LEU A 155 -8.43 8.49 -18.06
N THR A 156 -9.16 9.38 -17.38
CA THR A 156 -8.57 10.31 -16.41
C THR A 156 -7.85 9.55 -15.30
N PHE A 157 -8.50 8.53 -14.72
CA PHE A 157 -7.89 7.68 -13.70
C PHE A 157 -6.65 6.95 -14.21
N MET A 158 -6.69 6.36 -15.42
CA MET A 158 -5.53 5.70 -16.04
C MET A 158 -4.38 6.69 -16.29
N CYS A 159 -4.66 7.90 -16.76
CA CYS A 159 -3.65 8.95 -16.92
C CYS A 159 -3.02 9.36 -15.59
N LEU A 160 -3.81 9.44 -14.51
CA LEU A 160 -3.30 9.74 -13.16
C LEU A 160 -2.39 8.61 -12.65
N VAL A 161 -2.80 7.34 -12.82
CA VAL A 161 -1.97 6.18 -12.47
C VAL A 161 -0.65 6.21 -13.24
N ALA A 162 -0.70 6.41 -14.57
CA ALA A 162 0.50 6.50 -15.40
C ALA A 162 1.42 7.66 -14.97
N ALA A 163 0.86 8.83 -14.68
CA ALA A 163 1.62 9.99 -14.20
C ALA A 163 2.33 9.69 -12.87
N VAL A 164 1.64 9.07 -11.90
CA VAL A 164 2.22 8.66 -10.61
C VAL A 164 3.36 7.66 -10.81
N LEU A 165 3.17 6.65 -11.66
CA LEU A 165 4.21 5.66 -11.97
C LEU A 165 5.44 6.30 -12.61
N VAL A 166 5.26 7.16 -13.62
CA VAL A 166 6.36 7.89 -14.28
C VAL A 166 7.10 8.77 -13.28
N LEU A 167 6.36 9.48 -12.41
CA LEU A 167 6.97 10.30 -11.36
C LEU A 167 7.78 9.44 -10.37
N HIS A 168 7.29 8.28 -9.96
CA HIS A 168 8.00 7.36 -9.09
C HIS A 168 9.28 6.81 -9.71
N VAL A 169 9.22 6.38 -10.98
CA VAL A 169 10.39 5.88 -11.72
C VAL A 169 11.41 7.00 -11.86
N ARG A 170 10.99 8.17 -12.35
CA ARG A 170 11.87 9.33 -12.56
C ARG A 170 12.54 9.79 -11.28
N ARG A 171 11.80 9.85 -10.16
CA ARG A 171 12.36 10.25 -8.87
C ARG A 171 13.25 9.17 -8.26
N SER A 172 12.88 7.90 -8.36
CA SER A 172 13.72 6.80 -7.89
C SER A 172 15.03 6.71 -8.66
N TYR A 173 15.01 6.99 -9.98
CA TYR A 173 16.22 7.09 -10.79
C TYR A 173 17.10 8.26 -10.32
N LYS A 174 16.54 9.47 -10.20
CA LYS A 174 17.26 10.66 -9.75
C LYS A 174 17.86 10.52 -8.35
N ASP A 175 17.16 9.83 -7.44
CA ASP A 175 17.62 9.58 -6.07
C ASP A 175 18.54 8.36 -5.98
N GLY A 176 18.83 7.65 -7.08
CA GLY A 176 19.69 6.46 -7.10
C GLY A 176 19.12 5.23 -6.39
N LEU A 177 17.79 5.17 -6.24
CA LEU A 177 17.04 4.12 -5.53
C LEU A 177 16.46 3.07 -6.47
N LEU A 178 16.46 3.30 -7.78
CA LEU A 178 15.71 2.51 -8.76
C LEU A 178 16.01 0.99 -8.72
N PRO A 179 17.27 0.51 -8.67
CA PRO A 179 17.53 -0.93 -8.57
C PRO A 179 16.97 -1.56 -7.29
N GLY A 180 17.12 -0.86 -6.16
CA GLY A 180 16.54 -1.28 -4.88
C GLY A 180 15.02 -1.35 -4.94
N ARG A 181 14.37 -0.41 -5.67
CA ARG A 181 12.90 -0.45 -5.89
C ARG A 181 12.44 -1.65 -6.69
N PHE A 182 13.17 -2.01 -7.75
CA PHE A 182 12.83 -3.19 -8.52
C PHE A 182 12.99 -4.47 -7.69
N LEU A 183 14.05 -4.57 -6.89
CA LEU A 183 14.23 -5.70 -5.97
C LEU A 183 13.13 -5.76 -4.90
N GLU A 184 12.82 -4.63 -4.26
CA GLU A 184 11.71 -4.52 -3.29
C GLU A 184 10.40 -4.98 -3.91
N LEU A 185 10.04 -4.49 -5.10
CA LEU A 185 8.82 -4.86 -5.81
C LEU A 185 8.80 -6.34 -6.19
N PHE A 186 9.92 -6.88 -6.67
CA PHE A 186 10.07 -8.30 -7.01
C PHE A 186 9.88 -9.18 -5.76
N LEU A 187 10.46 -8.81 -4.63
CA LEU A 187 10.29 -9.53 -3.37
C LEU A 187 8.84 -9.45 -2.86
N MET A 188 8.19 -8.29 -2.98
CA MET A 188 6.77 -8.14 -2.59
C MET A 188 5.85 -9.00 -3.46
N LEU A 189 6.10 -9.05 -4.77
CA LEU A 189 5.35 -9.91 -5.68
C LEU A 189 5.61 -11.39 -5.38
N GLY A 190 6.88 -11.80 -5.23
CA GLY A 190 7.25 -13.20 -5.00
C GLY A 190 6.84 -13.73 -3.64
N LEU A 191 7.04 -12.96 -2.56
CA LEU A 191 6.72 -13.39 -1.19
C LEU A 191 5.26 -13.11 -0.81
N GLY A 192 4.66 -12.05 -1.35
CA GLY A 192 3.29 -11.65 -1.04
C GLY A 192 2.25 -12.33 -1.94
N LEU A 193 2.41 -12.21 -3.26
CA LEU A 193 1.46 -12.77 -4.23
C LEU A 193 1.83 -14.19 -4.67
N GLY A 194 3.11 -14.56 -4.65
CA GLY A 194 3.56 -15.89 -5.06
C GLY A 194 2.84 -17.05 -4.35
N PRO A 195 2.68 -17.03 -3.01
CA PRO A 195 1.98 -18.10 -2.29
C PRO A 195 0.50 -18.27 -2.66
N ILE A 196 -0.14 -17.22 -3.20
CA ILE A 196 -1.57 -17.24 -3.54
C ILE A 196 -1.83 -17.33 -5.04
N ALA A 197 -0.82 -17.07 -5.89
CA ALA A 197 -0.96 -17.08 -7.34
C ALA A 197 -1.32 -18.45 -7.95
N GLY A 198 -1.10 -19.54 -7.21
CA GLY A 198 -1.46 -20.90 -7.62
C GLY A 198 -2.86 -21.35 -7.19
N ASN A 199 -3.63 -20.52 -6.48
CA ASN A 199 -4.98 -20.86 -6.03
C ASN A 199 -5.99 -20.57 -7.15
N GLU A 200 -6.81 -21.56 -7.52
CA GLU A 200 -7.84 -21.41 -8.57
C GLU A 200 -8.89 -20.34 -8.23
N GLY A 201 -9.11 -20.09 -6.93
CA GLY A 201 -9.97 -19.02 -6.45
C GLY A 201 -9.29 -17.66 -6.35
N PHE A 202 -8.00 -17.55 -6.65
CA PHE A 202 -7.29 -16.28 -6.61
C PHE A 202 -7.73 -15.37 -7.75
N HIS A 203 -8.43 -14.30 -7.38
CA HIS A 203 -8.73 -13.20 -8.27
C HIS A 203 -7.86 -12.01 -7.85
N LEU A 204 -7.27 -11.33 -8.83
CA LEU A 204 -6.49 -10.11 -8.59
C LEU A 204 -7.44 -8.96 -8.27
N HIS A 205 -7.96 -8.99 -7.06
CA HIS A 205 -8.86 -7.96 -6.59
C HIS A 205 -8.10 -6.68 -6.26
N HIS A 206 -8.79 -5.55 -6.35
CA HIS A 206 -8.16 -4.23 -6.28
C HIS A 206 -7.42 -4.00 -4.95
N TRP A 207 -7.79 -4.70 -3.86
CA TRP A 207 -7.05 -4.64 -2.60
C TRP A 207 -5.61 -5.19 -2.72
N ALA A 208 -5.34 -6.16 -3.59
CA ALA A 208 -3.99 -6.71 -3.79
C ALA A 208 -3.06 -5.69 -4.47
N TRP A 209 -3.58 -4.99 -5.48
CA TRP A 209 -2.86 -3.88 -6.13
C TRP A 209 -2.67 -2.70 -5.18
N ALA A 210 -3.67 -2.41 -4.34
CA ALA A 210 -3.60 -1.39 -3.32
C ALA A 210 -2.55 -1.73 -2.23
N TRP A 211 -2.47 -2.99 -1.81
CA TRP A 211 -1.43 -3.49 -0.90
C TRP A 211 -0.03 -3.30 -1.49
N LEU A 212 0.16 -3.69 -2.76
CA LEU A 212 1.44 -3.54 -3.45
C LEU A 212 1.82 -2.05 -3.61
N GLY A 213 0.85 -1.22 -3.97
CA GLY A 213 1.01 0.23 -4.08
C GLY A 213 1.36 0.89 -2.75
N ALA A 214 0.70 0.50 -1.66
CA ALA A 214 0.97 0.99 -0.31
C ALA A 214 2.41 0.67 0.15
N MET A 215 2.98 -0.42 -0.35
CA MET A 215 4.37 -0.81 -0.07
C MET A 215 5.37 -0.12 -1.00
N ALA A 216 5.03 0.04 -2.28
CA ALA A 216 5.91 0.59 -3.30
C ALA A 216 6.01 2.14 -3.27
N PHE A 217 4.91 2.83 -2.95
CA PHE A 217 4.81 4.30 -3.06
C PHE A 217 5.29 5.06 -1.82
N ASN A 218 6.44 4.70 -1.26
CA ASN A 218 6.98 5.30 -0.02
C ASN A 218 8.24 6.18 -0.26
N LEU A 219 8.30 6.99 -1.31
CA LEU A 219 9.38 7.99 -1.49
C LEU A 219 9.23 9.18 -0.51
N ARG A 220 10.31 9.96 -0.33
CA ARG A 220 10.34 11.14 0.58
C ARG A 220 9.38 12.28 0.25
N TYR A 221 8.74 12.24 -0.92
CA TYR A 221 7.99 13.36 -1.44
C TYR A 221 6.55 13.33 -0.91
N GLY A 222 5.98 14.48 -0.56
CA GLY A 222 4.61 14.56 -0.02
C GLY A 222 3.54 13.94 -0.93
N TRP A 223 3.70 14.04 -2.26
CA TRP A 223 2.78 13.41 -3.21
C TRP A 223 2.87 11.87 -3.18
N SER A 224 4.07 11.31 -3.01
CA SER A 224 4.26 9.86 -2.87
C SER A 224 3.55 9.36 -1.62
N PHE A 225 3.71 10.10 -0.54
CA PHE A 225 3.05 9.82 0.73
C PHE A 225 1.53 9.88 0.63
N ALA A 226 0.99 10.85 -0.11
CA ALA A 226 -0.44 10.92 -0.37
C ALA A 226 -0.94 9.72 -1.20
N VAL A 227 -0.20 9.31 -2.23
CA VAL A 227 -0.51 8.10 -3.00
C VAL A 227 -0.43 6.86 -2.10
N GLN A 228 0.57 6.75 -1.23
CA GLN A 228 0.67 5.65 -0.26
C GLN A 228 -0.56 5.58 0.65
N GLY A 229 -0.96 6.72 1.22
CA GLY A 229 -2.16 6.81 2.05
C GLY A 229 -3.40 6.38 1.28
N PHE A 230 -3.58 6.89 0.06
CA PHE A 230 -4.69 6.51 -0.80
C PHE A 230 -4.73 5.01 -1.09
N MET A 231 -3.58 4.39 -1.35
CA MET A 231 -3.49 2.93 -1.55
C MET A 231 -3.81 2.15 -0.27
N VAL A 232 -3.40 2.61 0.92
CA VAL A 232 -3.86 2.01 2.18
C VAL A 232 -5.37 2.13 2.34
N GLY A 233 -5.94 3.28 1.97
CA GLY A 233 -7.39 3.48 1.93
C GLY A 233 -8.11 2.49 1.04
N MET A 234 -7.64 2.32 -0.21
CA MET A 234 -8.19 1.36 -1.15
C MET A 234 -8.08 -0.08 -0.65
N TYR A 235 -6.95 -0.44 -0.03
CA TYR A 235 -6.78 -1.75 0.61
C TYR A 235 -7.80 -1.96 1.73
N VAL A 236 -7.94 -0.99 2.62
CA VAL A 236 -8.90 -0.98 3.73
C VAL A 236 -10.35 -1.12 3.23
N ASN A 237 -10.72 -0.40 2.17
CA ASN A 237 -12.02 -0.51 1.53
C ASN A 237 -12.27 -1.93 1.00
N GLY A 238 -11.38 -2.45 0.17
CA GLY A 238 -11.54 -3.78 -0.44
C GLY A 238 -11.66 -4.88 0.61
N ILE A 239 -10.82 -4.84 1.65
CA ILE A 239 -10.89 -5.80 2.77
C ILE A 239 -12.17 -5.64 3.59
N GLY A 240 -12.63 -4.42 3.86
CA GLY A 240 -13.84 -4.19 4.66
C GLY A 240 -15.13 -4.66 3.97
N ILE A 241 -15.16 -4.58 2.64
CA ILE A 241 -16.33 -4.89 1.82
C ILE A 241 -16.35 -6.37 1.43
N TRP A 242 -15.20 -6.92 1.05
CA TRP A 242 -15.09 -8.23 0.42
C TRP A 242 -14.21 -9.23 1.18
N GLY A 243 -13.53 -8.79 2.24
CA GLY A 243 -12.53 -9.60 2.92
C GLY A 243 -11.30 -9.84 2.03
N ARG A 244 -10.50 -10.84 2.36
CA ARG A 244 -9.48 -11.38 1.46
C ARG A 244 -10.12 -12.48 0.60
N ASP A 245 -10.14 -12.30 -0.72
CA ASP A 245 -10.57 -13.31 -1.70
C ASP A 245 -10.02 -14.72 -1.37
N PRO A 246 -10.82 -15.78 -1.53
CA PRO A 246 -12.19 -15.88 -1.06
C PRO A 246 -12.36 -17.03 -0.07
N LEU A 247 -13.18 -16.77 0.95
CA LEU A 247 -13.82 -17.75 1.82
C LEU A 247 -15.00 -18.48 1.12
N VAL A 248 -15.19 -18.25 -0.18
CA VAL A 248 -16.45 -18.54 -0.90
C VAL A 248 -16.38 -19.84 -1.74
N TYR A 249 -15.31 -20.64 -1.65
CA TYR A 249 -15.21 -21.90 -2.43
C TYR A 249 -15.43 -23.21 -1.64
N ASP A 250 -15.74 -23.16 -0.35
CA ASP A 250 -16.12 -24.37 0.42
C ASP A 250 -17.64 -24.46 0.68
N ARG A 251 -18.48 -24.16 -0.33
CA ARG A 251 -19.90 -24.57 -0.35
C ARG A 251 -20.27 -25.19 -1.69
#